data_AF-A0A8J1ZNS8-F1
#
_entry.id   AF-A0A8J1ZNS8-F1
#
_cell.length_a   1.000
_cell.length_b   1.000
_cell.length_c   1.000
_cell.angle_alpha   90.00
_cell.angle_beta   90.00
_cell.angle_gamma   90.00
#
_symmetry.space_group_name_H-M   'P 1'
#
loop_
_entity.id
_entity.type
_entity.pdbx_description
1 polymer ?
#
loop_
_entity_poly.entity_id
_entity_poly.type
_entity_poly.pdbx_seq_one_letter_code
_entity_poly.pdbx_strand_id
1 'polypeptide(L)'
;MATTSFPFAAPSMDTFFVLNPSGQVNCIAGADAIEPPPANPRITCHHCRTLLEYPDGSSYVQCFVCSAMNAVVSTEAPGDGDQEYPTGGRTINMLCAVCGTSNLAPWGTHYVRCGSCGTVSDVSHIYHRASQQRRSQVSGVT
;
A
#
# COMPACT_ATOMS: atom_id res chain seq x y z
N MET A 1 44.39 -10.15 -19.47
CA MET A 1 43.88 -11.33 -18.75
C MET A 1 42.44 -11.03 -18.37
N ALA A 2 41.48 -11.62 -19.07
CA ALA A 2 40.05 -11.45 -18.79
C ALA A 2 39.64 -12.46 -17.73
N THR A 3 39.21 -11.99 -16.56
CA THR A 3 38.63 -12.83 -15.51
C THR A 3 37.16 -13.09 -15.85
N THR A 4 36.87 -14.26 -16.37
CA THR A 4 35.50 -14.76 -16.54
C THR A 4 34.95 -15.16 -15.17
N SER A 5 34.11 -14.31 -14.58
CA SER A 5 33.31 -14.67 -13.42
C SER A 5 32.19 -15.61 -13.87
N PHE A 6 32.26 -16.89 -13.49
CA PHE A 6 31.14 -17.81 -13.58
C PHE A 6 30.11 -17.44 -12.50
N PRO A 7 28.79 -17.39 -12.81
CA PRO A 7 27.79 -17.33 -11.76
C PRO A 7 27.77 -18.71 -11.08
N PHE A 8 28.18 -18.77 -9.82
CA PHE A 8 27.92 -19.93 -8.97
C PHE A 8 26.41 -19.95 -8.69
N ALA A 9 25.64 -20.57 -9.56
CA ALA A 9 24.25 -20.92 -9.25
C ALA A 9 24.31 -21.95 -8.12
N ALA A 10 23.81 -21.58 -6.94
CA ALA A 10 23.66 -22.51 -5.83
C ALA A 10 22.85 -23.72 -6.31
N PRO A 11 23.27 -24.97 -6.00
CA PRO A 11 22.52 -26.14 -6.40
C PRO A 11 21.12 -26.06 -5.77
N SER A 12 20.08 -26.13 -6.60
CA SER A 12 18.70 -26.26 -6.13
C SER A 12 18.59 -27.59 -5.38
N MET A 13 18.61 -27.55 -4.05
CA MET A 13 18.34 -28.73 -3.24
C MET A 13 16.82 -28.94 -3.26
N ASP A 14 16.39 -30.10 -3.72
CA ASP A 14 14.97 -30.49 -3.67
C ASP A 14 14.48 -30.51 -2.21
N THR A 15 13.27 -30.01 -1.96
CA THR A 15 12.66 -30.11 -0.63
C THR A 15 12.30 -31.57 -0.32
N PHE A 16 12.78 -32.12 0.81
CA PHE A 16 12.46 -33.49 1.21
C PHE A 16 12.19 -33.64 2.71
N PHE A 17 11.36 -34.63 3.06
CA PHE A 17 11.09 -35.02 4.45
C PHE A 17 12.21 -35.89 4.99
N VAL A 18 12.80 -35.50 6.12
CA VAL A 18 13.71 -36.33 6.89
C VAL A 18 12.87 -37.20 7.83
N LEU A 19 13.02 -38.52 7.76
CA LEU A 19 12.27 -39.47 8.58
C LEU A 19 13.12 -40.02 9.73
N ASN A 20 12.49 -40.28 10.87
CA ASN A 20 13.04 -41.05 11.97
C ASN A 20 13.09 -42.54 11.61
N PRO A 21 13.86 -43.39 12.35
CA PRO A 21 13.86 -44.84 12.15
C PRO A 21 12.49 -45.50 12.31
N SER A 22 11.56 -44.86 13.02
CA SER A 22 10.16 -45.28 13.13
C SER A 22 9.31 -44.98 11.89
N GLY A 23 9.87 -44.32 10.87
CA GLY A 23 9.17 -43.86 9.66
C GLY A 23 8.41 -42.54 9.81
N GLN A 24 8.46 -41.89 10.98
CA GLN A 24 7.79 -40.60 11.20
C GLN A 24 8.62 -39.43 10.67
N VAL A 25 7.95 -38.40 10.13
CA VAL A 25 8.62 -37.15 9.71
C VAL A 25 9.23 -36.46 10.93
N ASN A 26 10.53 -36.22 10.86
CA ASN A 26 11.29 -35.47 11.86
C ASN A 26 11.33 -33.99 11.51
N CYS A 27 11.75 -33.66 10.29
CA CYS A 27 11.85 -32.30 9.78
C CYS A 27 11.83 -32.27 8.24
N ILE A 28 11.83 -31.05 7.68
CA ILE A 28 11.91 -30.82 6.24
C ILE A 28 13.30 -30.22 5.95
N ALA A 29 14.07 -30.85 5.08
CA ALA A 29 15.33 -30.31 4.57
C ALA A 29 15.09 -29.58 3.24
N GLY A 30 15.89 -28.55 2.95
CA GLY A 30 15.73 -27.74 1.74
C GLY A 30 14.52 -26.79 1.77
N ALA A 31 13.95 -26.52 2.95
CA ALA A 31 12.87 -25.55 3.12
C ALA A 31 13.33 -24.10 2.85
N ASP A 32 14.62 -23.84 2.99
CA ASP A 32 15.31 -22.60 2.63
C ASP A 32 15.41 -22.38 1.10
N ALA A 33 15.28 -23.45 0.31
CA ALA A 33 15.18 -23.38 -1.14
C ALA A 33 13.75 -23.08 -1.64
N ILE A 34 12.75 -23.06 -0.75
CA ILE A 34 11.40 -22.61 -1.08
C ILE A 34 11.46 -21.08 -1.17
N GLU A 35 11.23 -20.55 -2.39
CA GLU A 35 11.14 -19.11 -2.59
C GLU A 35 10.08 -18.55 -1.62
N PRO A 36 10.44 -17.57 -0.77
CA PRO A 36 9.46 -16.95 0.11
C PRO A 36 8.34 -16.37 -0.75
N PRO A 37 7.07 -16.44 -0.29
CA PRO A 37 5.99 -15.83 -1.05
C PRO A 37 6.32 -14.36 -1.33
N PRO A 38 5.91 -13.81 -2.49
CA PRO A 38 6.17 -12.41 -2.81
C PRO A 38 5.75 -11.53 -1.64
N ALA A 39 6.68 -10.70 -1.16
CA ALA A 39 6.40 -9.78 -0.08
C ALA A 39 5.44 -8.71 -0.60
N ASN A 40 4.14 -8.89 -0.35
CA ASN A 40 3.15 -7.88 -0.68
C ASN A 40 3.42 -6.62 0.15
N PRO A 41 3.39 -5.43 -0.46
CA PRO A 41 3.55 -4.19 0.27
C PRO A 41 2.42 -3.99 1.29
N ARG A 42 2.72 -3.20 2.32
CA ARG A 42 1.84 -2.99 3.47
C ARG A 42 1.72 -1.51 3.81
N ILE A 43 0.53 -1.12 4.25
CA ILE A 43 0.23 0.24 4.74
C ILE A 43 -0.63 0.18 5.99
N THR A 44 -0.49 1.17 6.86
CA THR A 44 -1.37 1.34 8.02
C THR A 44 -2.59 2.16 7.61
N CYS A 45 -3.80 1.69 7.92
CA CYS A 45 -5.02 2.43 7.61
C CYS A 45 -5.04 3.78 8.35
N HIS A 46 -5.26 4.87 7.62
CA HIS A 46 -5.28 6.22 8.19
C HIS A 46 -6.39 6.48 9.20
N HIS A 47 -7.43 5.64 9.24
CA HIS A 47 -8.58 5.82 10.10
C HIS A 47 -8.53 4.93 11.35
N CYS A 48 -8.42 3.61 11.16
CA CYS A 48 -8.48 2.65 12.26
C CYS A 48 -7.12 2.01 12.64
N ARG A 49 -6.02 2.42 11.98
CA ARG A 49 -4.67 1.90 12.19
C ARG A 49 -4.48 0.40 11.93
N THR A 50 -5.46 -0.25 11.29
CA THR A 50 -5.30 -1.65 10.83
C THR A 50 -4.23 -1.73 9.76
N LEU A 51 -3.29 -2.67 9.89
CA LEU A 51 -2.31 -3.00 8.87
C LEU A 51 -3.00 -3.69 7.68
N LEU A 52 -2.80 -3.15 6.49
CA LEU A 52 -3.37 -3.65 5.25
C LEU A 52 -2.25 -4.14 4.34
N GLU A 53 -2.40 -5.36 3.84
CA GLU A 53 -1.57 -5.94 2.80
C GLU A 53 -2.28 -5.79 1.47
N TYR A 54 -1.55 -5.45 0.41
CA TYR A 54 -2.15 -5.17 -0.90
C TYR A 54 -1.23 -5.61 -2.05
N PRO A 55 -1.76 -5.90 -3.25
CA PRO A 55 -0.95 -6.21 -4.41
C PRO A 55 -0.10 -5.02 -4.84
N ASP A 56 1.14 -5.27 -5.24
CA ASP A 56 2.00 -4.23 -5.77
C ASP A 56 1.35 -3.48 -6.95
N GLY A 57 1.61 -2.18 -7.04
CA GLY A 57 0.99 -1.29 -8.03
C GLY A 57 -0.44 -0.82 -7.70
N SER A 58 -1.02 -1.23 -6.57
CA SER A 58 -2.30 -0.65 -6.14
C SER A 58 -2.16 0.84 -5.85
N SER A 59 -2.99 1.69 -6.47
CA SER A 59 -3.03 3.12 -6.14
C SER A 59 -3.88 3.43 -4.90
N TYR A 60 -4.82 2.53 -4.58
CA TYR A 60 -5.72 2.68 -3.45
C TYR A 60 -6.07 1.33 -2.84
N VAL A 61 -6.26 1.30 -1.52
CA VAL A 61 -6.60 0.09 -0.75
C VAL A 61 -7.78 0.39 0.17
N GLN A 62 -8.83 -0.41 0.08
CA GLN A 62 -9.94 -0.35 1.01
C GLN A 62 -9.61 -1.12 2.29
N CYS A 63 -9.80 -0.49 3.45
CA CYS A 63 -9.65 -1.18 4.73
C CYS A 63 -10.80 -2.18 4.92
N PHE A 64 -10.49 -3.46 5.10
CA PHE A 64 -11.51 -4.50 5.33
C PHE A 64 -12.22 -4.36 6.69
N VAL A 65 -11.65 -3.59 7.63
CA VAL A 65 -12.23 -3.37 8.97
C VAL A 65 -13.21 -2.19 8.95
N CYS A 66 -12.77 -1.02 8.49
CA CYS A 66 -13.56 0.21 8.59
C CYS A 66 -14.08 0.72 7.24
N SER A 67 -13.82 0.01 6.14
CA SER A 67 -14.19 0.40 4.76
C SER A 67 -13.57 1.71 4.26
N ALA A 68 -12.71 2.38 5.03
CA ALA A 68 -12.03 3.59 4.61
C ALA A 68 -11.09 3.29 3.43
N MET A 69 -11.14 4.15 2.41
CA MET A 69 -10.24 4.07 1.26
C MET A 69 -8.93 4.78 1.57
N ASN A 70 -7.81 4.12 1.28
CA ASN A 70 -6.47 4.61 1.58
C ASN A 70 -5.74 4.83 0.26
N ALA A 71 -5.23 6.04 0.02
CA ALA A 71 -4.30 6.28 -1.08
C ALA A 71 -2.96 5.65 -0.75
N VAL A 72 -2.40 4.87 -1.68
CA VAL A 72 -1.03 4.37 -1.57
C VAL A 72 -0.11 5.52 -1.95
N VAL A 73 0.48 6.14 -0.94
CA VAL A 73 1.50 7.17 -1.13
C VAL A 73 2.86 6.49 -0.97
N SER A 74 3.64 6.43 -2.05
CA SER A 74 5.02 5.95 -2.01
C SER A 74 5.86 6.95 -1.23
N THR A 75 5.86 6.86 0.10
CA THR A 75 6.86 7.57 0.89
C THR A 75 8.12 6.72 0.85
N GLU A 76 9.01 7.03 -0.07
CA GLU A 76 10.40 6.59 -0.08
C GLU A 76 11.09 7.17 1.16
N ALA A 77 10.91 6.55 2.32
CA ALA A 77 11.75 6.81 3.48
C ALA A 77 12.73 5.62 3.60
N PRO A 78 14.05 5.84 3.50
CA PRO A 78 15.04 4.84 3.85
C PRO A 78 14.87 4.52 5.35
N GLY A 79 14.53 3.28 5.66
CA GLY A 79 14.26 2.85 7.02
C GLY A 79 15.52 2.59 7.83
N ASP A 80 15.80 3.44 8.81
CA ASP A 80 16.65 3.08 9.95
C ASP A 80 15.84 2.18 10.91
N GLY A 81 16.02 0.87 10.80
CA GLY A 81 15.90 -0.11 11.90
C GLY A 81 14.56 -0.40 12.62
N ASP A 82 13.61 0.54 12.70
CA ASP A 82 12.42 0.43 13.58
C ASP A 82 11.09 0.60 12.81
N GLN A 83 10.97 -0.07 11.65
CA GLN A 83 10.04 0.26 10.57
C GLN A 83 8.53 0.25 10.94
N GLU A 84 7.97 1.44 11.21
CA GLU A 84 6.52 1.70 11.14
C GLU A 84 6.08 1.71 9.66
N TYR A 85 5.11 0.87 9.29
CA TYR A 85 4.57 0.87 7.93
C TYR A 85 3.98 2.24 7.57
N PRO A 86 4.15 2.73 6.32
CA PRO A 86 3.62 4.03 5.92
C PRO A 86 2.10 4.06 6.12
N THR A 87 1.61 5.16 6.67
CA THR A 87 0.17 5.38 6.82
C THR A 87 -0.43 5.73 5.47
N GLY A 88 -1.52 5.06 5.10
CA GLY A 88 -2.26 5.37 3.88
C GLY A 88 -2.73 6.83 3.83
N GLY A 89 -2.82 7.40 2.63
CA GLY A 89 -3.36 8.74 2.45
C GLY A 89 -4.89 8.78 2.58
N ARG A 90 -5.43 9.90 3.05
CA ARG A 90 -6.87 10.19 2.94
C ARG A 90 -7.28 10.34 1.48
N THR A 91 -8.53 10.06 1.14
CA THR A 91 -9.06 10.20 -0.22
C THR A 91 -10.30 11.08 -0.26
N ILE A 92 -10.63 11.58 -1.46
CA ILE A 92 -11.91 12.19 -1.80
C ILE A 92 -12.57 11.41 -2.94
N ASN A 93 -13.90 11.40 -2.95
CA ASN A 93 -14.68 10.94 -4.09
C ASN A 93 -15.29 12.16 -4.80
N MET A 94 -14.97 12.32 -6.08
CA MET A 94 -15.50 13.37 -6.94
C MET A 94 -16.39 12.75 -8.01
N LEU A 95 -17.65 13.17 -8.08
CA LEU A 95 -18.52 12.87 -9.22
C LEU A 95 -18.20 13.81 -10.37
N CYS A 96 -17.86 13.27 -11.53
CA CYS A 96 -17.61 14.07 -12.71
C CYS A 96 -18.89 14.82 -13.12
N ALA A 97 -18.81 16.15 -13.20
CA ALA A 97 -19.97 16.98 -13.56
C ALA A 97 -20.48 16.75 -14.99
N VAL A 98 -19.67 16.13 -15.86
CA VAL A 98 -20.01 15.88 -17.26
C VAL A 98 -20.70 14.52 -17.43
N CYS A 99 -20.10 13.45 -16.93
CA CYS A 99 -20.59 12.08 -17.17
C CYS A 99 -21.05 11.34 -15.92
N GLY A 100 -21.02 11.97 -14.74
CA GLY A 100 -21.45 11.38 -13.47
C GLY A 100 -20.48 10.34 -12.88
N THR A 101 -19.41 9.96 -13.58
CA THR A 101 -18.45 8.97 -13.09
C THR A 101 -17.80 9.40 -11.78
N SER A 102 -17.83 8.52 -10.78
CA SER A 102 -17.09 8.66 -9.53
C SER A 102 -15.59 8.48 -9.75
N ASN A 103 -14.80 9.43 -9.29
CA ASN A 103 -13.34 9.41 -9.37
C ASN A 103 -12.76 9.57 -7.97
N LEU A 104 -11.93 8.62 -7.59
CA LEU A 104 -11.19 8.66 -6.35
C LEU A 104 -9.90 9.47 -6.56
N ALA A 105 -9.56 10.33 -5.60
CA ALA A 105 -8.31 11.09 -5.62
C ALA A 105 -7.73 11.19 -4.20
N PRO A 106 -6.41 11.32 -4.04
CA PRO A 106 -5.82 11.64 -2.75
C PRO A 106 -6.34 12.99 -2.23
N TRP A 107 -6.50 13.08 -0.92
CA TRP A 107 -6.85 14.34 -0.26
C TRP A 107 -5.72 15.36 -0.46
N GLY A 108 -6.08 16.58 -0.86
CA GLY A 108 -5.14 17.66 -1.19
C GLY A 108 -4.89 17.83 -2.68
N THR A 109 -5.45 16.96 -3.53
CA THR A 109 -5.42 17.13 -4.99
C THR A 109 -6.28 18.31 -5.43
N HIS A 110 -5.73 19.20 -6.24
CA HIS A 110 -6.45 20.37 -6.77
C HIS A 110 -7.28 20.06 -8.02
N TYR A 111 -6.81 19.11 -8.83
CA TYR A 111 -7.46 18.73 -10.08
C TYR A 111 -7.70 17.23 -10.11
N VAL A 112 -8.89 16.82 -10.55
CA VAL A 112 -9.25 15.42 -10.75
C VAL A 112 -9.62 15.23 -12.22
N ARG A 113 -8.90 14.33 -12.90
CA ARG A 113 -9.25 13.91 -14.26
C ARG A 113 -10.23 12.75 -14.19
N CYS A 114 -11.33 12.85 -14.90
CA CYS A 114 -12.28 11.76 -15.06
C CYS A 114 -11.66 10.62 -15.86
N GLY A 115 -11.63 9.41 -15.28
CA GLY A 115 -11.14 8.22 -15.98
C GLY A 115 -12.01 7.81 -17.17
N SER A 116 -13.29 8.18 -17.19
CA SER A 116 -14.24 7.80 -18.24
C SER A 116 -14.26 8.77 -19.42
N CYS A 117 -14.55 10.06 -19.19
CA CYS A 117 -14.66 11.05 -20.27
C CYS A 117 -13.44 11.97 -20.43
N GLY A 118 -12.44 11.86 -19.55
CA GLY A 118 -11.22 12.67 -19.60
C GLY A 118 -11.37 14.12 -19.11
N THR A 119 -12.59 14.58 -18.77
CA THR A 119 -12.83 15.92 -18.20
C THR A 119 -11.98 16.14 -16.95
N VAL A 120 -11.31 17.28 -16.87
CA VAL A 120 -10.56 17.71 -15.66
C VAL A 120 -11.42 18.68 -14.87
N SER A 121 -11.57 18.44 -13.57
CA SER A 121 -12.35 19.29 -12.66
C SER A 121 -11.47 19.87 -11.56
N ASP A 122 -11.66 21.14 -11.24
CA ASP A 122 -11.03 21.80 -10.10
C ASP A 122 -11.83 21.51 -8.81
N VAL A 123 -11.17 20.94 -7.80
CA VAL A 123 -11.74 20.58 -6.51
C VAL A 123 -11.07 21.32 -5.34
N SER A 124 -10.24 22.34 -5.62
CA SER A 124 -9.47 23.11 -4.63
C SER A 124 -10.33 23.73 -3.52
N HIS A 125 -11.56 24.11 -3.87
CA HIS A 125 -12.52 24.74 -2.96
C HIS A 125 -12.85 23.87 -1.72
N ILE A 126 -12.73 22.55 -1.83
CA ILE A 126 -13.00 21.60 -0.73
C ILE A 126 -12.02 21.84 0.43
N TYR A 127 -10.74 22.11 0.14
CA TYR A 127 -9.71 22.29 1.17
C TYR A 127 -9.76 23.70 1.79
N HIS A 128 -10.12 24.71 1.00
CA HIS A 128 -10.37 26.05 1.52
C HIS A 128 -11.52 26.06 2.54
N ARG A 129 -12.65 25.40 2.23
CA ARG A 129 -13.75 25.27 3.19
C ARG A 129 -13.35 24.53 4.46
N ALA A 130 -12.66 23.39 4.32
CA ALA A 130 -12.21 22.59 5.48
C ALA A 130 -11.21 23.34 6.39
N SER A 131 -10.38 24.23 5.82
CA SER A 131 -9.47 25.07 6.61
C SER A 131 -10.19 26.21 7.33
N GLN A 132 -11.17 26.84 6.68
CA GLN A 132 -12.00 27.89 7.29
C GLN A 132 -12.83 27.37 8.46
N GLN A 133 -13.49 26.21 8.30
CA GLN A 133 -14.28 25.58 9.37
C GLN A 133 -13.45 25.25 10.61
N ARG A 134 -12.22 24.75 10.43
CA ARG A 134 -11.30 24.51 11.55
C ARG A 134 -10.93 25.80 12.28
N ARG A 135 -10.68 26.89 11.55
CA ARG A 135 -10.36 28.20 12.15
C ARG A 135 -11.53 28.78 12.95
N SER A 136 -12.76 28.68 12.44
CA SER A 136 -13.95 29.13 13.19
C SER A 136 -14.22 28.30 14.44
N GLN A 137 -13.95 26.99 14.41
CA GLN A 137 -14.16 26.12 15.57
C GLN A 137 -13.16 26.38 16.70
N VAL A 138 -11.90 26.70 16.37
CA VAL A 138 -10.89 27.11 17.36
C VAL A 138 -11.20 28.49 17.95
N SER A 139 -11.79 29.40 17.18
CA SER A 139 -12.11 30.75 17.63
C SER A 139 -13.38 30.85 18.48
N GLY A 140 -14.17 29.78 18.56
CA GLY A 140 -15.41 29.71 19.36
C GLY A 140 -15.27 29.01 20.71
N VAL A 141 -14.05 28.64 21.10
CA VAL A 141 -13.72 28.10 22.44
C VAL A 141 -13.08 29.23 23.26
N THR A 142 -13.90 30.16 23.73
CA THR A 142 -13.56 31.17 24.76
C THR A 142 -14.77 31.39 25.65
#